data_AF-A0A3A4Q947-F1
#
_entry.id   AF-A0A3A4Q947-F1
#
_cell.length_a   1.000
_cell.length_b   1.000
_cell.length_c   1.000
_cell.angle_alpha   90.00
_cell.angle_beta   90.00
_cell.angle_gamma   90.00
#
_symmetry.space_group_name_H-M   'P 1'
#
loop_
_entity.id
_entity.type
_entity.pdbx_description
1 polymer ?
#
loop_
_entity_poly.entity_id
_entity_poly.type
_entity_poly.pdbx_seq_one_letter_code
_entity_poly.pdbx_strand_id
1 'polypeptide(L)'
;MFVGDISLGEHFLSFGHGPRTMFEEGEDIFKNVRCVFSSADFVIGNIEGPLSDIGYKQKDPLSRVFRGSPLSIKQLYDAGVNVVNVANNHSLQHGKECFLDTQRRLQEVGIKTIGLADQLKPENTKLITGTDGCRVCLLAASDVVDNTCPNQDLYAYYNEDRLNNAVKVLSKQFGVVIVILHWGHEGETRANKAQKIAAKKLIQSGADLIVGHHPHVFFEIERIDSGVVAYSIGNFVFDLPWDRKLRRTGILDVEITRDTGLSDIKVWPVYIDTHGQPLCAKRALYIPNNVKNFDLYKHSGRLSNQALKKMAYFFYFILKGHTLLKLRFLIWKIRNFIHQK
;
A
#
# COMPACT_ATOMS: atom_id res chain seq x y z
N MET A 1 11.46 -3.50 -7.12
CA MET A 1 10.72 -2.24 -6.98
C MET A 1 9.56 -2.38 -6.01
N PHE A 2 9.33 -1.38 -5.18
CA PHE A 2 8.22 -1.28 -4.24
C PHE A 2 7.35 -0.07 -4.59
N VAL A 3 6.04 -0.24 -4.54
CA VAL A 3 5.05 0.81 -4.77
C VAL A 3 4.11 0.96 -3.61
N GLY A 4 3.58 2.15 -3.44
CA GLY A 4 2.67 2.51 -2.36
C GLY A 4 1.31 1.81 -2.38
N ASP A 5 0.37 2.37 -1.63
CA ASP A 5 -0.96 1.79 -1.44
C ASP A 5 -1.76 1.76 -2.74
N ILE A 6 -2.28 0.58 -3.09
CA ILE A 6 -3.07 0.31 -4.28
C ILE A 6 -4.49 0.00 -3.83
N SER A 7 -5.39 0.96 -4.02
CA SER A 7 -6.83 0.75 -3.93
C SER A 7 -7.45 0.83 -5.32
N LEU A 8 -7.86 -0.33 -5.84
CA LEU A 8 -8.59 -0.45 -7.12
C LEU A 8 -10.11 -0.33 -6.93
N GLY A 9 -10.55 0.02 -5.72
CA GLY A 9 -11.91 0.40 -5.39
C GLY A 9 -12.15 1.89 -5.60
N GLU A 10 -13.14 2.42 -4.90
CA GLU A 10 -13.41 3.86 -4.86
C GLU A 10 -13.74 4.31 -3.44
N HIS A 11 -13.21 5.46 -3.05
CA HIS A 11 -13.69 6.19 -1.89
C HIS A 11 -15.06 6.83 -2.17
N PHE A 12 -15.89 7.02 -1.14
CA PHE A 12 -17.26 7.54 -1.28
C PHE A 12 -17.37 8.85 -2.07
N LEU A 13 -16.36 9.72 -1.95
CA LEU A 13 -16.34 11.02 -2.63
C LEU A 13 -16.00 10.92 -4.13
N SER A 14 -15.50 9.77 -4.56
CA SER A 14 -14.97 9.52 -5.89
C SER A 14 -15.82 8.51 -6.68
N PHE A 15 -16.97 8.06 -6.14
CA PHE A 15 -17.87 7.14 -6.83
C PHE A 15 -18.24 7.60 -8.25
N GLY A 16 -17.94 6.75 -9.23
CA GLY A 16 -18.19 7.00 -10.64
C GLY A 16 -17.10 7.80 -11.33
N HIS A 17 -15.93 7.98 -10.71
CA HIS A 17 -14.77 8.61 -11.33
C HIS A 17 -13.42 8.23 -10.70
N GLY A 18 -13.39 7.25 -9.79
CA GLY A 18 -12.16 6.71 -9.19
C GLY A 18 -11.69 5.41 -9.88
N PRO A 19 -10.66 4.73 -9.33
CA PRO A 19 -9.97 3.62 -9.98
C PRO A 19 -10.89 2.51 -10.48
N ARG A 20 -11.89 2.07 -9.68
CA ARG A 20 -12.85 1.05 -10.13
C ARG A 20 -13.61 1.50 -11.38
N THR A 21 -14.12 2.72 -11.40
CA THR A 21 -14.90 3.23 -12.54
C THR A 21 -14.01 3.39 -13.77
N MET A 22 -12.82 3.96 -13.62
CA MET A 22 -11.87 4.08 -14.73
C MET A 22 -11.57 2.71 -15.35
N PHE A 23 -11.35 1.69 -14.53
CA PHE A 23 -11.16 0.32 -14.99
C PHE A 23 -12.40 -0.22 -15.72
N GLU A 24 -13.60 -0.05 -15.16
CA GLU A 24 -14.86 -0.51 -15.76
C GLU A 24 -15.18 0.19 -17.09
N GLU A 25 -14.68 1.41 -17.29
CA GLU A 25 -14.75 2.18 -18.55
C GLU A 25 -13.67 1.77 -19.58
N GLY A 26 -12.82 0.79 -19.24
CA GLY A 26 -11.80 0.24 -20.14
C GLY A 26 -10.44 0.93 -20.08
N GLU A 27 -10.22 1.83 -19.13
CA GLU A 27 -8.92 2.46 -18.94
C GLU A 27 -7.90 1.50 -18.30
N ASP A 28 -6.66 1.61 -18.75
CA ASP A 28 -5.52 0.92 -18.15
C ASP A 28 -4.93 1.78 -17.03
N ILE A 29 -5.23 1.41 -15.78
CA ILE A 29 -4.84 2.14 -14.58
C ILE A 29 -3.32 2.27 -14.45
N PHE A 30 -2.56 1.33 -15.02
CA PHE A 30 -1.09 1.26 -14.87
C PHE A 30 -0.32 1.71 -16.11
N LYS A 31 -1.00 2.23 -17.15
CA LYS A 31 -0.38 2.55 -18.45
C LYS A 31 0.91 3.37 -18.36
N ASN A 32 0.97 4.33 -17.43
CA ASN A 32 2.09 5.27 -17.30
C ASN A 32 3.26 4.75 -16.45
N VAL A 33 3.18 3.51 -15.93
CA VAL A 33 4.24 2.94 -15.07
C VAL A 33 4.81 1.62 -15.61
N ARG A 34 4.15 0.98 -16.59
CA ARG A 34 4.58 -0.29 -17.19
C ARG A 34 6.04 -0.30 -17.67
N CYS A 35 6.47 0.78 -18.33
CA CYS A 35 7.84 0.90 -18.84
C CYS A 35 8.89 0.90 -17.71
N VAL A 36 8.55 1.39 -16.53
CA VAL A 36 9.46 1.36 -15.36
C VAL A 36 9.41 -0.03 -14.74
N PHE A 37 8.23 -0.63 -14.61
CA PHE A 37 8.06 -1.96 -14.03
C PHE A 37 8.75 -3.06 -14.85
N SER A 38 8.83 -2.93 -16.18
CA SER A 38 9.47 -3.94 -17.04
C SER A 38 10.96 -4.14 -16.81
N SER A 39 11.63 -3.25 -16.06
CA SER A 39 13.04 -3.40 -15.70
C SER A 39 13.27 -4.07 -14.33
N ALA A 40 12.22 -4.51 -13.64
CA ALA A 40 12.31 -5.09 -12.30
C ALA A 40 11.97 -6.57 -12.29
N ASP A 41 12.76 -7.38 -11.57
CA ASP A 41 12.44 -8.78 -11.30
C ASP A 41 11.16 -8.91 -10.45
N PHE A 42 10.98 -8.00 -9.49
CA PHE A 42 9.83 -7.97 -8.61
C PHE A 42 9.26 -6.56 -8.49
N VAL A 43 7.94 -6.45 -8.64
CA VAL A 43 7.16 -5.26 -8.32
C VAL A 43 6.21 -5.62 -7.20
N ILE A 44 6.43 -5.00 -6.04
CA ILE A 44 5.79 -5.32 -4.77
C ILE A 44 4.91 -4.14 -4.37
N GLY A 45 3.62 -4.38 -4.12
CA GLY A 45 2.66 -3.33 -3.68
C GLY A 45 1.85 -3.72 -2.45
N ASN A 46 1.04 -2.80 -1.93
CA ASN A 46 0.08 -3.06 -0.86
C ASN A 46 -1.34 -2.95 -1.41
N ILE A 47 -2.13 -4.04 -1.38
CA ILE A 47 -3.52 -4.03 -1.88
C ILE A 47 -4.46 -3.63 -0.74
N GLU A 48 -4.98 -2.42 -0.81
CA GLU A 48 -5.79 -1.80 0.24
C GLU A 48 -7.27 -1.78 -0.14
N GLY A 49 -7.93 -2.90 0.18
CA GLY A 49 -9.31 -3.19 -0.15
C GLY A 49 -9.45 -4.49 -0.96
N PRO A 50 -10.55 -5.23 -0.79
CA PRO A 50 -10.76 -6.49 -1.48
C PRO A 50 -11.09 -6.30 -2.96
N LEU A 51 -10.66 -7.28 -3.77
CA LEU A 51 -10.90 -7.37 -5.21
C LEU A 51 -11.85 -8.54 -5.46
N SER A 52 -13.10 -8.34 -5.05
CA SER A 52 -14.15 -9.36 -5.10
C SER A 52 -15.52 -8.71 -5.27
N ASP A 53 -16.40 -9.40 -6.01
CA ASP A 53 -17.80 -9.03 -6.14
C ASP A 53 -18.74 -9.92 -5.30
N ILE A 54 -18.21 -10.75 -4.38
CA ILE A 54 -19.04 -11.55 -3.48
C ILE A 54 -19.91 -10.62 -2.63
N GLY A 55 -21.22 -10.83 -2.66
CA GLY A 55 -22.19 -9.99 -1.96
C GLY A 55 -22.23 -8.52 -2.44
N TYR A 56 -21.71 -8.23 -3.63
CA TYR A 56 -21.66 -6.88 -4.17
C TYR A 56 -23.04 -6.33 -4.53
N LYS A 57 -23.36 -5.15 -4.00
CA LYS A 57 -24.60 -4.42 -4.26
C LYS A 57 -24.28 -3.08 -4.91
N GLN A 58 -24.36 -3.03 -6.23
CA GLN A 58 -24.02 -1.85 -7.04
C GLN A 58 -24.69 -0.54 -6.58
N LYS A 59 -25.90 -0.63 -6.00
CA LYS A 59 -26.69 0.54 -5.57
C LYS A 59 -26.47 0.94 -4.09
N ASP A 60 -25.63 0.22 -3.37
CA ASP A 60 -25.34 0.44 -1.95
C ASP A 60 -23.93 1.06 -1.78
N PRO A 61 -23.82 2.29 -1.24
CA PRO A 61 -22.52 2.93 -1.06
C PRO A 61 -21.59 2.16 -0.12
N LEU A 62 -22.11 1.49 0.91
CA LEU A 62 -21.28 0.73 1.86
C LEU A 62 -20.76 -0.56 1.23
N SER A 63 -21.49 -1.15 0.29
CA SER A 63 -21.03 -2.30 -0.48
C SER A 63 -19.97 -1.92 -1.53
N ARG A 64 -19.92 -0.65 -1.96
CA ARG A 64 -18.99 -0.18 -3.00
C ARG A 64 -17.66 0.36 -2.49
N VAL A 65 -17.66 1.02 -1.33
CA VAL A 65 -16.46 1.75 -0.87
C VAL A 65 -15.24 0.82 -0.78
N PHE A 66 -14.10 1.26 -1.33
CA PHE A 66 -12.83 0.52 -1.34
C PHE A 66 -12.86 -0.89 -1.95
N ARG A 67 -13.98 -1.31 -2.54
CA ARG A 67 -14.12 -2.63 -3.15
C ARG A 67 -13.79 -2.54 -4.63
N GLY A 68 -12.66 -3.09 -5.04
CA GLY A 68 -12.28 -3.13 -6.45
C GLY A 68 -12.98 -4.23 -7.23
N SER A 69 -13.00 -4.11 -8.55
CA SER A 69 -13.49 -5.20 -9.42
C SER A 69 -12.48 -6.37 -9.39
N PRO A 70 -12.91 -7.63 -9.25
CA PRO A 70 -12.02 -8.79 -9.33
C PRO A 70 -11.29 -8.88 -10.68
N LEU A 71 -11.86 -8.32 -11.75
CA LEU A 71 -11.25 -8.32 -13.08
C LEU A 71 -10.01 -7.41 -13.16
N SER A 72 -9.90 -6.41 -12.27
CA SER A 72 -8.75 -5.50 -12.22
C SER A 72 -7.45 -6.19 -11.79
N ILE A 73 -7.54 -7.39 -11.20
CA ILE A 73 -6.37 -8.23 -10.89
C ILE A 73 -5.54 -8.53 -12.13
N LYS A 74 -6.19 -8.68 -13.30
CA LYS A 74 -5.48 -8.89 -14.56
C LYS A 74 -4.62 -7.67 -14.92
N GLN A 75 -5.08 -6.45 -14.68
CA GLN A 75 -4.28 -5.25 -14.94
C GLN A 75 -3.07 -5.14 -14.01
N LEU A 76 -3.18 -5.58 -12.75
CA LEU A 76 -2.02 -5.68 -11.86
C LEU A 76 -0.95 -6.60 -12.45
N TYR A 77 -1.37 -7.80 -12.85
CA TYR A 77 -0.47 -8.79 -13.45
C TYR A 77 0.15 -8.27 -14.75
N ASP A 78 -0.68 -7.78 -15.68
CA ASP A 78 -0.22 -7.24 -16.97
C ASP A 78 0.71 -6.03 -16.80
N ALA A 79 0.58 -5.28 -15.71
CA ALA A 79 1.48 -4.18 -15.39
C ALA A 79 2.87 -4.65 -14.92
N GLY A 80 2.99 -5.90 -14.44
CA GLY A 80 4.21 -6.46 -13.88
C GLY A 80 4.20 -6.59 -12.35
N VAL A 81 3.10 -6.26 -11.66
CA VAL A 81 2.96 -6.50 -10.22
C VAL A 81 2.89 -8.00 -9.97
N ASN A 82 3.80 -8.51 -9.13
CA ASN A 82 3.94 -9.95 -8.92
C ASN A 82 4.01 -10.37 -7.43
N VAL A 83 4.07 -9.41 -6.51
CA VAL A 83 3.89 -9.64 -5.07
C VAL A 83 3.00 -8.54 -4.48
N VAL A 84 2.06 -8.90 -3.60
CA VAL A 84 1.24 -7.93 -2.88
C VAL A 84 1.14 -8.23 -1.39
N ASN A 85 1.28 -7.19 -0.57
CA ASN A 85 0.90 -7.22 0.83
C ASN A 85 -0.62 -7.13 0.98
N VAL A 86 -1.16 -7.98 1.86
CA VAL A 86 -2.58 -8.00 2.24
C VAL A 86 -2.78 -7.89 3.76
N ALA A 87 -1.73 -7.56 4.52
CA ALA A 87 -1.86 -7.16 5.92
C ALA A 87 -2.11 -5.64 5.98
N ASN A 88 -3.39 -5.24 6.03
CA ASN A 88 -3.81 -3.86 6.24
C ASN A 88 -5.25 -3.78 6.75
N ASN A 89 -5.66 -2.61 7.24
CA ASN A 89 -6.96 -2.37 7.88
C ASN A 89 -8.17 -2.35 6.93
N HIS A 90 -7.96 -2.51 5.62
CA HIS A 90 -9.02 -2.57 4.61
C HIS A 90 -9.19 -3.97 4.00
N SER A 91 -8.34 -4.92 4.39
CA SER A 91 -8.32 -6.26 3.80
C SER A 91 -9.59 -7.06 4.07
N LEU A 92 -10.24 -6.85 5.22
CA LEU A 92 -11.49 -7.52 5.59
C LEU A 92 -12.73 -6.61 5.52
N GLN A 93 -12.62 -5.41 4.93
CA GLN A 93 -13.69 -4.41 4.88
C GLN A 93 -15.03 -4.92 4.33
N HIS A 94 -15.01 -6.01 3.57
CA HIS A 94 -16.19 -6.64 2.97
C HIS A 94 -16.36 -8.10 3.38
N GLY A 95 -15.79 -8.48 4.53
CA GLY A 95 -15.91 -9.79 5.13
C GLY A 95 -14.88 -10.81 4.65
N LYS A 96 -14.81 -11.92 5.40
CA LYS A 96 -13.88 -13.03 5.18
C LYS A 96 -13.97 -13.62 3.77
N GLU A 97 -15.17 -13.78 3.23
CA GLU A 97 -15.37 -14.39 1.91
C GLU A 97 -14.72 -13.55 0.80
N CYS A 98 -14.87 -12.22 0.83
CA CYS A 98 -14.23 -11.31 -0.12
C CYS A 98 -12.70 -11.36 -0.02
N PHE A 99 -12.15 -11.45 1.19
CA PHE A 99 -10.71 -11.56 1.42
C PHE A 99 -10.14 -12.87 0.86
N LEU A 100 -10.80 -14.00 1.12
CA LEU A 100 -10.40 -15.31 0.59
C LEU A 100 -10.53 -15.36 -0.93
N ASP A 101 -11.60 -14.80 -1.50
CA ASP A 101 -11.77 -14.70 -2.95
C ASP A 101 -10.68 -13.83 -3.61
N THR A 102 -10.32 -12.72 -2.98
CA THR A 102 -9.22 -11.85 -3.44
C THR A 102 -7.90 -12.63 -3.51
N GLN A 103 -7.55 -13.35 -2.44
CA GLN A 103 -6.33 -14.16 -2.41
C GLN A 103 -6.33 -15.26 -3.48
N ARG A 104 -7.44 -16.00 -3.60
CA ARG A 104 -7.58 -17.06 -4.61
C ARG A 104 -7.33 -16.51 -6.02
N ARG A 105 -7.95 -15.38 -6.36
CA ARG A 105 -7.82 -14.75 -7.68
C ARG A 105 -6.42 -14.20 -7.95
N LEU A 106 -5.77 -13.61 -6.95
CA LEU A 106 -4.36 -13.18 -7.05
C LEU A 106 -3.45 -14.38 -7.34
N GLN A 107 -3.66 -15.49 -6.64
CA GLN A 107 -2.91 -16.71 -6.84
C GLN A 107 -3.15 -17.32 -8.23
N GLU A 108 -4.39 -17.31 -8.73
CA GLU A 108 -4.76 -17.83 -10.06
C GLU A 108 -4.03 -17.13 -11.21
N VAL A 109 -3.73 -15.83 -11.06
CA VAL A 109 -2.93 -15.08 -12.05
C VAL A 109 -1.43 -15.11 -11.75
N GLY A 110 -0.99 -15.78 -10.68
CA GLY A 110 0.42 -15.90 -10.32
C GLY A 110 0.98 -14.75 -9.48
N ILE A 111 0.15 -13.86 -8.94
CA ILE A 111 0.57 -12.83 -7.99
C ILE A 111 0.70 -13.45 -6.59
N LYS A 112 1.88 -13.35 -5.98
CA LYS A 112 2.15 -13.87 -4.64
C LYS A 112 1.57 -12.93 -3.58
N THR A 113 0.96 -13.50 -2.54
CA THR A 113 0.48 -12.74 -1.38
C THR A 113 1.44 -12.87 -0.19
N ILE A 114 1.74 -11.74 0.44
CA ILE A 114 2.48 -11.65 1.71
C ILE A 114 1.59 -11.00 2.79
N GLY A 115 1.93 -11.26 4.06
CA GLY A 115 1.18 -10.72 5.20
C GLY A 115 -0.01 -11.57 5.62
N LEU A 116 -0.04 -12.86 5.31
CA LEU A 116 -1.06 -13.77 5.85
C LEU A 116 -0.75 -14.13 7.31
N ALA A 117 -1.78 -14.49 8.08
CA ALA A 117 -1.70 -14.63 9.54
C ALA A 117 -0.56 -15.52 10.07
N ASP A 118 -0.19 -16.56 9.32
CA ASP A 118 0.83 -17.53 9.70
C ASP A 118 2.22 -17.26 9.08
N GLN A 119 2.37 -16.24 8.24
CA GLN A 119 3.61 -15.98 7.49
C GLN A 119 4.71 -15.29 8.30
N LEU A 120 4.46 -14.96 9.57
CA LEU A 120 5.53 -14.59 10.50
C LEU A 120 6.26 -15.82 11.06
N LYS A 121 5.75 -17.03 10.81
CA LYS A 121 6.47 -18.27 11.12
C LYS A 121 7.54 -18.51 10.04
N PRO A 122 8.80 -18.77 10.42
CA PRO A 122 9.89 -18.94 9.45
C PRO A 122 9.59 -19.96 8.34
N GLU A 123 8.93 -21.08 8.68
CA GLU A 123 8.57 -22.16 7.75
C GLU A 123 7.51 -21.76 6.70
N ASN A 124 6.69 -20.74 7.00
CA ASN A 124 5.60 -20.27 6.13
C ASN A 124 5.95 -18.94 5.45
N THR A 125 7.10 -18.36 5.76
CA THR A 125 7.52 -17.05 5.25
C THR A 125 7.75 -17.11 3.73
N LYS A 126 7.42 -16.03 3.03
CA LYS A 126 7.59 -15.97 1.57
C LYS A 126 9.02 -15.63 1.19
N LEU A 127 9.56 -16.42 0.28
CA LEU A 127 10.83 -16.18 -0.37
C LEU A 127 10.59 -15.81 -1.83
N ILE A 128 11.33 -14.84 -2.31
CA ILE A 128 11.48 -14.56 -3.74
C ILE A 128 12.95 -14.77 -4.13
N THR A 129 13.16 -15.20 -5.36
CA THR A 129 14.49 -15.47 -5.90
C THR A 129 14.67 -14.61 -7.14
N GLY A 130 15.67 -13.74 -7.12
CA GLY A 130 16.07 -12.91 -8.26
C GLY A 130 16.63 -13.73 -9.41
N THR A 131 16.80 -13.08 -10.55
CA THR A 131 17.35 -13.70 -11.77
C THR A 131 18.81 -14.17 -11.60
N ASP A 132 19.56 -13.56 -10.68
CA ASP A 132 20.92 -13.93 -10.27
C ASP A 132 20.96 -15.07 -9.22
N GLY A 133 19.80 -15.57 -8.80
CA GLY A 133 19.66 -16.58 -7.74
C GLY A 133 19.73 -16.02 -6.31
N CYS A 134 19.80 -14.69 -6.13
CA CYS A 134 19.72 -14.06 -4.81
C CYS A 134 18.34 -14.32 -4.19
N ARG A 135 18.32 -14.80 -2.93
CA ARG A 135 17.08 -15.09 -2.21
C ARG A 135 16.78 -13.97 -1.22
N VAL A 136 15.57 -13.42 -1.34
CA VAL A 136 15.05 -12.38 -0.47
C VAL A 136 13.86 -12.91 0.30
N CYS A 137 13.89 -12.73 1.62
CA CYS A 137 12.84 -13.10 2.54
C CYS A 137 11.89 -11.91 2.75
N LEU A 138 10.59 -12.13 2.59
CA LEU A 138 9.55 -11.11 2.71
C LEU A 138 8.67 -11.40 3.93
N LEU A 139 8.71 -10.50 4.91
CA LEU A 139 7.79 -10.47 6.03
C LEU A 139 6.85 -9.28 5.86
N ALA A 140 5.57 -9.43 6.19
CA ALA A 140 4.65 -8.31 6.22
C ALA A 140 3.70 -8.39 7.41
N ALA A 141 3.31 -7.24 7.97
CA ALA A 141 2.38 -7.15 9.08
C ALA A 141 1.68 -5.78 9.13
N SER A 142 0.52 -5.73 9.82
CA SER A 142 -0.23 -4.49 10.07
C SER A 142 -0.33 -4.17 11.55
N ASP A 143 0.02 -2.93 11.92
CA ASP A 143 -0.19 -2.33 13.25
C ASP A 143 -1.53 -1.56 13.32
N VAL A 144 -2.23 -1.44 12.19
CA VAL A 144 -3.49 -0.70 12.10
C VAL A 144 -4.66 -1.66 12.30
N VAL A 145 -5.57 -1.30 13.21
CA VAL A 145 -6.79 -2.06 13.51
C VAL A 145 -7.78 -1.97 12.36
N ASP A 146 -8.31 -3.12 11.91
CA ASP A 146 -9.40 -3.16 10.94
C ASP A 146 -10.73 -2.90 11.68
N ASN A 147 -11.39 -1.79 11.34
CA ASN A 147 -12.65 -1.37 11.96
C ASN A 147 -13.83 -2.30 11.64
N THR A 148 -13.70 -3.20 10.67
CA THR A 148 -14.72 -4.16 10.26
C THR A 148 -14.44 -5.58 10.74
N CYS A 149 -13.20 -5.89 11.10
CA CYS A 149 -12.79 -7.17 11.66
C CYS A 149 -11.75 -7.00 12.79
N PRO A 150 -12.19 -6.66 14.01
CA PRO A 150 -11.29 -6.35 15.12
C PRO A 150 -10.39 -7.51 15.56
N ASN A 151 -10.76 -8.77 15.27
CA ASN A 151 -9.94 -9.91 15.66
C ASN A 151 -8.68 -10.08 14.81
N GLN A 152 -8.68 -9.59 13.55
CA GLN A 152 -7.51 -9.57 12.67
C GLN A 152 -6.85 -10.95 12.42
N ASP A 153 -7.63 -12.03 12.45
CA ASP A 153 -7.10 -13.40 12.47
C ASP A 153 -6.63 -13.96 11.11
N LEU A 154 -6.85 -13.23 10.02
CA LEU A 154 -6.63 -13.74 8.65
C LEU A 154 -5.41 -13.15 7.95
N TYR A 155 -4.83 -12.10 8.53
CA TYR A 155 -3.58 -11.50 8.07
C TYR A 155 -2.63 -11.31 9.27
N ALA A 156 -1.36 -11.06 8.99
CA ALA A 156 -0.34 -10.91 10.02
C ALA A 156 -0.54 -9.60 10.79
N TYR A 157 -0.97 -9.71 12.05
CA TYR A 157 -0.95 -8.60 12.99
C TYR A 157 0.46 -8.27 13.45
N TYR A 158 0.78 -6.98 13.60
CA TYR A 158 2.04 -6.51 14.14
C TYR A 158 2.12 -6.81 15.64
N ASN A 159 2.93 -7.79 15.99
CA ASN A 159 3.39 -8.02 17.34
C ASN A 159 4.91 -7.87 17.37
N GLU A 160 5.41 -6.91 18.16
CA GLU A 160 6.82 -6.54 18.16
C GLU A 160 7.75 -7.74 18.41
N ASP A 161 7.50 -8.52 19.47
CA ASP A 161 8.34 -9.66 19.83
C ASP A 161 8.33 -10.75 18.75
N ARG A 162 7.13 -11.09 18.25
CA ARG A 162 6.96 -12.11 17.21
C ARG A 162 7.70 -11.72 15.93
N LEU A 163 7.53 -10.47 15.48
CA LEU A 163 8.15 -10.00 14.24
C LEU A 163 9.67 -9.87 14.37
N ASN A 164 10.17 -9.29 15.46
CA ASN A 164 11.62 -9.20 15.70
C ASN A 164 12.26 -10.59 15.79
N ASN A 165 11.60 -11.56 16.45
CA ASN A 165 12.08 -12.93 16.49
C ASN A 165 12.09 -13.59 15.10
N ALA A 166 11.03 -13.40 14.30
CA ALA A 166 10.98 -13.90 12.92
C ALA A 166 12.15 -13.35 12.09
N VAL A 167 12.36 -12.03 12.12
CA VAL A 167 13.50 -11.36 11.45
C VAL A 167 14.83 -11.96 11.90
N LYS A 168 15.03 -12.12 13.22
CA LYS A 168 16.27 -12.66 13.79
C LYS A 168 16.57 -14.10 13.40
N VAL A 169 15.54 -14.93 13.24
CA VAL A 169 15.71 -16.32 12.77
C VAL A 169 16.00 -16.34 11.27
N LEU A 170 15.26 -15.56 10.49
CA LEU A 170 15.34 -15.55 9.04
C LEU A 170 16.63 -14.92 8.52
N SER A 171 17.15 -13.88 9.19
CA SER A 171 18.42 -13.22 8.83
C SER A 171 19.64 -14.14 8.97
N LYS A 172 19.53 -15.21 9.78
CA LYS A 172 20.57 -16.24 9.89
C LYS A 172 20.47 -17.33 8.82
N GLN A 173 19.30 -17.47 8.20
CA GLN A 173 19.00 -18.53 7.23
C GLN A 173 19.03 -18.04 5.77
N PHE A 174 18.73 -16.76 5.57
CA PHE A 174 18.56 -16.12 4.27
C PHE A 174 19.45 -14.88 4.14
N GLY A 175 19.76 -14.50 2.90
CA GLY A 175 20.72 -13.43 2.63
C GLY A 175 20.17 -12.03 2.91
N VAL A 176 18.93 -11.76 2.50
CA VAL A 176 18.29 -10.45 2.66
C VAL A 176 16.89 -10.61 3.24
N VAL A 177 16.58 -9.84 4.29
CA VAL A 177 15.27 -9.82 4.95
C VAL A 177 14.63 -8.45 4.77
N ILE A 178 13.47 -8.43 4.12
CA ILE A 178 12.66 -7.23 3.88
C ILE A 178 11.38 -7.33 4.69
N VAL A 179 11.08 -6.26 5.43
CA VAL A 179 9.87 -6.15 6.25
C VAL A 179 8.95 -5.07 5.66
N ILE A 180 7.73 -5.45 5.31
CA ILE A 180 6.70 -4.55 4.81
C ILE A 180 5.69 -4.28 5.93
N LEU A 181 5.51 -3.01 6.31
CA LEU A 181 4.65 -2.65 7.45
C LEU A 181 3.53 -1.71 7.02
N HIS A 182 2.31 -2.06 7.41
CA HIS A 182 1.15 -1.16 7.35
C HIS A 182 0.96 -0.53 8.73
N TRP A 183 1.41 0.71 8.92
CA TRP A 183 1.66 1.27 10.26
C TRP A 183 1.66 2.81 10.33
N GLY A 184 1.67 3.36 11.54
CA GLY A 184 1.69 4.80 11.75
C GLY A 184 0.30 5.42 11.74
N HIS A 185 0.21 6.71 11.43
CA HIS A 185 -1.05 7.46 11.51
C HIS A 185 -1.32 8.24 10.22
N GLU A 186 -2.56 8.13 9.73
CA GLU A 186 -3.07 8.98 8.65
C GLU A 186 -2.95 10.47 8.98
N GLY A 187 -2.64 11.27 7.97
CA GLY A 187 -2.58 12.72 8.10
C GLY A 187 -1.25 13.28 8.60
N GLU A 188 -0.35 12.41 9.06
CA GLU A 188 1.03 12.79 9.32
C GLU A 188 1.84 12.92 8.04
N THR A 189 3.00 13.60 8.12
CA THR A 189 3.91 13.80 6.98
C THR A 189 5.34 13.37 7.25
N ARG A 190 5.59 12.77 8.43
CA ARG A 190 6.87 12.23 8.86
C ARG A 190 6.63 11.07 9.82
N ALA A 191 7.63 10.20 9.93
CA ALA A 191 7.57 9.06 10.83
C ALA A 191 7.50 9.49 12.30
N ASN A 192 6.58 8.88 13.05
CA ASN A 192 6.42 9.15 14.47
C ASN A 192 7.48 8.41 15.32
N LYS A 193 7.57 8.74 16.62
CA LYS A 193 8.57 8.14 17.52
C LYS A 193 8.45 6.62 17.62
N ALA A 194 7.22 6.07 17.62
CA ALA A 194 6.99 4.63 17.71
C ALA A 194 7.52 3.90 16.47
N GLN A 195 7.25 4.43 15.27
CA GLN A 195 7.78 3.91 14.01
C GLN A 195 9.32 3.89 14.02
N LYS A 196 9.98 4.97 14.48
CA LYS A 196 11.46 5.03 14.56
C LYS A 196 12.04 4.02 15.53
N ILE A 197 11.41 3.82 16.69
CA ILE A 197 11.84 2.83 17.68
C ILE A 197 11.69 1.41 17.12
N ALA A 198 10.52 1.09 16.55
CA ALA A 198 10.26 -0.22 15.96
C ALA A 198 11.18 -0.51 14.76
N ALA A 199 11.41 0.46 13.87
CA ALA A 199 12.35 0.34 12.77
C ALA A 199 13.75 -0.04 13.27
N LYS A 200 14.26 0.71 14.27
CA LYS A 200 15.59 0.44 14.83
C LYS A 200 15.69 -0.98 15.40
N LYS A 201 14.68 -1.46 16.12
CA LYS A 201 14.67 -2.83 16.68
C LYS A 201 14.68 -3.90 15.59
N LEU A 202 13.92 -3.70 14.51
CA LEU A 202 13.87 -4.62 13.37
C LEU A 202 15.20 -4.67 12.63
N ILE A 203 15.82 -3.51 12.36
CA ILE A 203 17.17 -3.47 11.76
C ILE A 203 18.18 -4.16 12.68
N GLN A 204 18.15 -3.89 13.99
CA GLN A 204 19.02 -4.58 14.97
C GLN A 204 18.78 -6.10 15.06
N SER A 205 17.58 -6.55 14.72
CA SER A 205 17.24 -7.98 14.62
C SER A 205 17.73 -8.62 13.31
N GLY A 206 18.15 -7.83 12.33
CA GLY A 206 18.71 -8.28 11.06
C GLY A 206 17.82 -8.05 9.84
N ALA A 207 16.88 -7.09 9.89
CA ALA A 207 16.20 -6.62 8.67
C ALA A 207 17.13 -5.71 7.87
N ASP A 208 17.14 -5.85 6.55
CA ASP A 208 17.96 -5.03 5.65
C ASP A 208 17.16 -3.86 5.07
N LEU A 209 15.87 -4.09 4.79
CA LEU A 209 14.95 -3.08 4.28
C LEU A 209 13.62 -3.13 5.02
N ILE A 210 13.12 -1.96 5.41
CA ILE A 210 11.77 -1.79 5.91
C ILE A 210 11.01 -0.85 4.96
N VAL A 211 9.86 -1.30 4.45
CA VAL A 211 8.99 -0.52 3.56
C VAL A 211 7.63 -0.32 4.20
N GLY A 212 7.28 0.94 4.46
CA GLY A 212 6.05 1.33 5.15
C GLY A 212 4.92 1.78 4.22
N HIS A 213 3.71 1.53 4.69
CA HIS A 213 2.40 1.82 4.09
C HIS A 213 1.47 2.39 5.17
N HIS A 214 0.27 2.86 4.79
CA HIS A 214 -0.82 3.39 5.64
C HIS A 214 -0.95 4.91 5.73
N PRO A 215 0.09 5.72 6.03
CA PRO A 215 -0.10 7.16 6.21
C PRO A 215 -0.59 7.90 4.96
N HIS A 216 -0.63 7.24 3.80
CA HIS A 216 -1.02 7.75 2.48
C HIS A 216 -0.16 8.91 1.96
N VAL A 217 0.92 9.26 2.67
CA VAL A 217 1.86 10.31 2.32
C VAL A 217 3.27 9.72 2.32
N PHE A 218 4.06 10.04 1.29
CA PHE A 218 5.46 9.63 1.20
C PHE A 218 6.30 10.35 2.28
N PHE A 219 6.98 9.59 3.14
CA PHE A 219 7.82 10.07 4.25
C PHE A 219 9.32 10.08 3.89
N GLU A 220 10.17 10.40 4.86
CA GLU A 220 11.62 10.23 4.71
C GLU A 220 12.02 8.76 4.50
N ILE A 221 13.11 8.56 3.75
CA ILE A 221 13.87 7.32 3.75
C ILE A 221 15.10 7.54 4.62
N GLU A 222 15.29 6.68 5.62
CA GLU A 222 16.38 6.77 6.59
C GLU A 222 17.30 5.55 6.49
N ARG A 223 18.61 5.78 6.55
CA ARG A 223 19.60 4.72 6.81
C ARG A 223 19.85 4.62 8.32
N ILE A 224 19.65 3.43 8.86
CA ILE A 224 19.87 3.10 10.27
C ILE A 224 20.85 1.95 10.30
N ASP A 225 22.03 2.15 10.90
CA ASP A 225 23.11 1.16 10.91
C ASP A 225 23.41 0.64 9.49
N SER A 226 23.27 -0.67 9.23
CA SER A 226 23.42 -1.28 7.90
C SER A 226 22.14 -1.33 7.08
N GLY A 227 20.98 -0.97 7.66
CA GLY A 227 19.67 -1.12 7.06
C GLY A 227 19.07 0.18 6.52
N VAL A 228 18.01 0.05 5.73
CA VAL A 228 17.28 1.16 5.12
C VAL A 228 15.80 1.09 5.50
N VAL A 229 15.21 2.24 5.78
CA VAL A 229 13.83 2.36 6.23
C VAL A 229 13.12 3.41 5.39
N ALA A 230 12.20 2.98 4.53
CA ALA A 230 11.24 3.86 3.88
C ALA A 230 9.96 3.87 4.72
N TYR A 231 9.81 4.83 5.64
CA TYR A 231 8.76 4.78 6.67
C TYR A 231 7.33 4.81 6.12
N SER A 232 7.14 5.44 4.97
CA SER A 232 5.92 5.40 4.18
C SER A 232 6.27 5.78 2.74
N ILE A 233 5.82 4.98 1.78
CA ILE A 233 5.94 5.31 0.36
C ILE A 233 4.64 5.87 -0.24
N GLY A 234 3.64 6.15 0.60
CA GLY A 234 2.39 6.84 0.22
C GLY A 234 1.44 6.01 -0.65
N ASN A 235 0.48 6.67 -1.29
CA ASN A 235 -0.45 6.05 -2.24
C ASN A 235 0.24 5.71 -3.56
N PHE A 236 -0.25 4.76 -4.34
CA PHE A 236 0.20 4.53 -5.73
C PHE A 236 -0.95 4.53 -6.73
N VAL A 237 -2.01 3.78 -6.44
CA VAL A 237 -3.32 3.88 -7.12
C VAL A 237 -4.33 4.19 -6.03
N PHE A 238 -4.85 5.41 -5.98
CA PHE A 238 -5.76 5.81 -4.90
C PHE A 238 -6.50 7.11 -5.20
N ASP A 239 -7.77 7.20 -4.84
CA ASP A 239 -8.65 8.34 -5.10
C ASP A 239 -8.89 9.25 -3.88
N LEU A 240 -7.80 9.63 -3.20
CA LEU A 240 -7.78 10.66 -2.14
C LEU A 240 -7.18 12.00 -2.62
N PRO A 241 -7.66 12.63 -3.71
CA PRO A 241 -6.96 13.74 -4.34
C PRO A 241 -7.13 15.10 -3.62
N TRP A 242 -7.90 15.16 -2.53
CA TRP A 242 -8.27 16.40 -1.82
C TRP A 242 -7.09 17.12 -1.17
N ASP A 243 -5.94 16.47 -1.02
CA ASP A 243 -4.69 17.11 -0.66
C ASP A 243 -3.59 16.74 -1.65
N ARG A 244 -2.78 17.72 -2.06
CA ARG A 244 -1.65 17.49 -2.97
C ARG A 244 -0.62 16.53 -2.37
N LYS A 245 -0.46 16.49 -1.04
CA LYS A 245 0.48 15.59 -0.35
C LYS A 245 0.09 14.12 -0.53
N LEU A 246 -1.21 13.81 -0.58
CA LEU A 246 -1.75 12.45 -0.80
C LEU A 246 -1.56 11.93 -2.22
N ARG A 247 -1.23 12.83 -3.16
CA ARG A 247 -0.99 12.53 -4.57
C ARG A 247 0.49 12.48 -4.93
N ARG A 248 1.38 12.77 -3.98
CA ARG A 248 2.83 12.75 -4.19
C ARG A 248 3.39 11.46 -3.59
N THR A 249 3.95 10.63 -4.45
CA THR A 249 4.42 9.28 -4.11
C THR A 249 5.70 8.94 -4.85
N GLY A 250 6.16 7.70 -4.77
CA GLY A 250 7.27 7.21 -5.58
C GLY A 250 7.29 5.69 -5.71
N ILE A 251 8.11 5.23 -6.64
CA ILE A 251 8.52 3.82 -6.75
C ILE A 251 9.89 3.73 -6.08
N LEU A 252 9.99 2.98 -4.99
CA LEU A 252 11.26 2.68 -4.35
C LEU A 252 11.92 1.54 -5.14
N ASP A 253 13.01 1.86 -5.81
CA ASP A 253 13.76 0.96 -6.68
C ASP A 253 15.04 0.55 -5.97
N VAL A 254 15.18 -0.75 -5.71
CA VAL A 254 16.24 -1.31 -4.88
C VAL A 254 16.84 -2.48 -5.63
N GLU A 255 18.13 -2.35 -5.93
CA GLU A 255 18.94 -3.44 -6.46
C GLU A 255 19.49 -4.26 -5.29
N ILE A 256 19.33 -5.57 -5.40
CA ILE A 256 19.76 -6.53 -4.39
C ILE A 256 20.55 -7.61 -5.12
N THR A 257 21.82 -7.75 -4.79
CA THR A 257 22.67 -8.80 -5.37
C THR A 257 23.09 -9.79 -4.29
N ARG A 258 23.44 -11.00 -4.73
CA ARG A 258 23.95 -12.04 -3.82
C ARG A 258 25.20 -11.63 -3.05
N ASP A 259 26.09 -10.86 -3.68
CA ASP A 259 27.41 -10.55 -3.13
C ASP A 259 27.39 -9.31 -2.23
N THR A 260 26.55 -8.33 -2.54
CA THR A 260 26.54 -7.03 -1.86
C THR A 260 25.32 -6.82 -0.95
N GLY A 261 24.30 -7.68 -1.02
CA GLY A 261 22.99 -7.36 -0.47
C GLY A 261 22.40 -6.14 -1.19
N LEU A 262 21.84 -5.18 -0.43
CA LEU A 262 21.34 -3.92 -0.99
C LEU A 262 22.50 -3.07 -1.55
N SER A 263 22.54 -2.88 -2.88
CA SER A 263 23.59 -2.10 -3.55
C SER A 263 23.14 -0.69 -3.92
N ASP A 264 22.09 -0.61 -4.73
CA ASP A 264 21.66 0.61 -5.42
C ASP A 264 20.23 0.96 -5.03
N ILE A 265 20.03 2.16 -4.46
CA ILE A 265 18.71 2.62 -4.04
C ILE A 265 18.36 3.90 -4.80
N LYS A 266 17.25 3.83 -5.54
CA LYS A 266 16.70 4.91 -6.34
C LYS A 266 15.24 5.09 -6.01
N VAL A 267 14.72 6.29 -6.24
CA VAL A 267 13.29 6.56 -6.14
C VAL A 267 12.82 7.25 -7.40
N TRP A 268 11.81 6.68 -8.05
CA TRP A 268 11.12 7.33 -9.14
C TRP A 268 10.00 8.21 -8.55
N PRO A 269 10.04 9.55 -8.72
CA PRO A 269 8.93 10.39 -8.31
C PRO A 269 7.68 10.01 -9.10
N VAL A 270 6.55 9.85 -8.42
CA VAL A 270 5.25 9.57 -9.03
C VAL A 270 4.22 10.56 -8.52
N TYR A 271 3.34 10.98 -9.41
CA TYR A 271 2.18 11.80 -9.09
C TYR A 271 0.90 11.06 -9.42
N ILE A 272 -0.08 11.08 -8.52
CA ILE A 272 -1.39 10.50 -8.78
C ILE A 272 -2.30 11.57 -9.36
N ASP A 273 -2.99 11.28 -10.45
CA ASP A 273 -3.98 12.21 -11.01
C ASP A 273 -5.26 12.29 -10.16
N THR A 274 -6.29 12.98 -10.63
CA THR A 274 -7.57 13.11 -9.90
C THR A 274 -8.46 11.87 -9.98
N HIS A 275 -8.10 10.90 -10.81
CA HIS A 275 -8.79 9.64 -11.04
C HIS A 275 -8.13 8.47 -10.31
N GLY A 276 -7.01 8.73 -9.63
CA GLY A 276 -6.27 7.74 -8.89
C GLY A 276 -5.23 6.98 -9.71
N GLN A 277 -4.88 7.43 -10.91
CA GLN A 277 -3.87 6.78 -11.76
C GLN A 277 -2.46 7.36 -11.49
N PRO A 278 -1.42 6.52 -11.37
CA PRO A 278 -0.04 6.97 -11.21
C PRO A 278 0.53 7.54 -12.52
N LEU A 279 1.24 8.65 -12.41
CA LEU A 279 2.02 9.31 -13.46
C LEU A 279 3.49 9.32 -13.02
N CYS A 280 4.31 8.47 -13.62
CA CYS A 280 5.72 8.38 -13.26
C CYS A 280 6.56 9.47 -13.93
N ALA A 281 7.51 10.02 -13.17
CA ALA A 281 8.51 10.91 -13.72
C ALA A 281 9.47 10.17 -14.66
N LYS A 282 10.08 10.92 -15.59
CA LYS A 282 10.98 10.34 -16.60
C LYS A 282 12.33 9.86 -16.07
N ARG A 283 12.68 10.20 -14.82
CA ARG A 283 14.00 9.90 -14.23
C ARG A 283 13.87 9.52 -12.77
N ALA A 284 14.61 8.50 -12.36
CA ALA A 284 14.83 8.16 -10.97
C ALA A 284 15.81 9.13 -10.30
N LEU A 285 15.69 9.27 -8.98
CA LEU A 285 16.63 9.97 -8.12
C LEU A 285 17.41 8.95 -7.31
N TYR A 286 18.74 8.96 -7.42
CA TYR A 286 19.62 8.09 -6.63
C TYR A 286 19.69 8.57 -5.18
N ILE A 287 19.75 7.63 -4.23
CA ILE A 287 19.98 7.90 -2.80
C ILE A 287 21.42 7.52 -2.44
N PRO A 288 22.35 8.50 -2.34
CA PRO A 288 23.73 8.21 -2.01
C PRO A 288 23.89 7.46 -0.68
N ASN A 289 24.87 6.57 -0.59
CA ASN A 289 25.13 5.76 0.61
C ASN A 289 25.52 6.60 1.85
N ASN A 290 26.08 7.79 1.65
CA ASN A 290 26.42 8.72 2.73
C ASN A 290 25.23 9.60 3.18
N VAL A 291 24.07 9.53 2.53
CA VAL A 291 22.86 10.27 2.92
C VAL A 291 22.10 9.48 3.97
N LYS A 292 22.12 9.97 5.22
CA LYS A 292 21.38 9.36 6.32
C LYS A 292 19.87 9.49 6.17
N ASN A 293 19.38 10.67 5.77
CA ASN A 293 17.95 10.95 5.59
C ASN A 293 17.72 11.54 4.21
N PHE A 294 16.85 10.91 3.42
CA PHE A 294 16.44 11.36 2.10
C PHE A 294 14.97 11.72 2.11
N ASP A 295 14.66 12.98 1.81
CA ASP A 295 13.30 13.48 1.65
C ASP A 295 13.00 13.69 0.16
N LEU A 296 12.19 12.83 -0.45
CA LEU A 296 11.72 13.03 -1.82
C LEU A 296 10.86 14.31 -1.93
N TYR A 297 10.00 14.53 -0.94
CA TYR A 297 9.12 15.68 -0.86
C TYR A 297 9.29 16.38 0.48
N LYS A 298 9.72 17.64 0.44
CA LYS A 298 9.78 18.49 1.64
C LYS A 298 8.36 18.94 2.02
N HIS A 299 7.71 18.17 2.88
CA HIS A 299 6.38 18.51 3.39
C HIS A 299 6.47 19.57 4.50
N SER A 300 5.62 20.60 4.42
CA SER A 300 5.42 21.57 5.51
C SER A 300 4.23 21.15 6.37
N GLY A 301 4.50 20.68 7.59
CA GLY A 301 3.50 20.29 8.60
C GLY A 301 2.56 19.14 8.17
N ARG A 302 1.69 18.72 9.09
CA ARG A 302 0.68 17.67 8.87
C ARG A 302 -0.38 18.04 7.81
N LEU A 303 -1.25 17.11 7.45
CA LEU A 303 -2.44 17.40 6.64
C LEU A 303 -3.42 18.25 7.48
N SER A 304 -3.62 19.50 7.07
CA SER A 304 -4.55 20.44 7.73
C SER A 304 -5.84 20.62 6.93
N ASN A 305 -6.91 21.01 7.64
CA ASN A 305 -8.22 21.33 7.06
C ASN A 305 -8.81 20.19 6.20
N GLN A 306 -8.55 18.93 6.59
CA GLN A 306 -8.94 17.77 5.80
C GLN A 306 -10.46 17.70 5.59
N ALA A 307 -11.26 17.97 6.63
CA ALA A 307 -12.72 17.96 6.52
C ALA A 307 -13.21 18.98 5.48
N LEU A 308 -12.69 20.21 5.53
CA LEU A 308 -13.03 21.28 4.58
C LEU A 308 -12.61 20.90 3.15
N LYS A 309 -11.39 20.37 2.96
CA LYS A 309 -10.89 19.93 1.65
C LYS A 309 -11.72 18.78 1.07
N LYS A 310 -12.08 17.80 1.91
CA LYS A 310 -12.98 16.69 1.54
C LYS A 310 -14.36 17.22 1.14
N MET A 311 -14.92 18.19 1.88
CA MET A 311 -16.20 18.82 1.54
C MET A 311 -16.11 19.59 0.21
N ALA A 312 -15.09 20.44 0.04
CA ALA A 312 -14.88 21.18 -1.19
C ALA A 312 -14.74 20.25 -2.41
N TYR A 313 -13.94 19.18 -2.27
CA TYR A 313 -13.82 18.13 -3.28
C TYR A 313 -15.17 17.45 -3.58
N PHE A 314 -15.92 17.08 -2.54
CA PHE A 314 -17.23 16.45 -2.69
C PHE A 314 -18.19 17.33 -3.49
N PHE A 315 -18.36 18.61 -3.13
CA PHE A 315 -19.28 19.51 -3.82
C PHE A 315 -18.82 19.83 -5.25
N TYR A 316 -17.52 19.98 -5.46
CA TYR A 316 -16.97 20.18 -6.80
C TYR A 316 -17.24 18.98 -7.73
N PHE A 317 -17.21 17.75 -7.21
CA PHE A 317 -17.41 16.52 -7.99
C PHE A 317 -18.75 15.82 -7.76
N ILE A 318 -19.74 16.45 -7.11
CA ILE A 318 -20.99 15.78 -6.75
C ILE A 318 -21.80 15.36 -7.99
N LEU A 319 -21.71 16.16 -9.07
CA LEU A 319 -22.37 15.90 -10.35
C LEU A 319 -21.54 15.03 -11.31
N LYS A 320 -20.27 14.73 -10.98
CA LYS A 320 -19.43 13.83 -11.79
C LYS A 320 -19.70 12.38 -11.38
N GLY A 321 -19.76 11.45 -12.34
CA GLY A 321 -19.91 10.03 -12.04
C GLY A 321 -21.26 9.67 -11.40
N HIS A 322 -21.24 8.88 -10.32
CA HIS A 322 -22.46 8.35 -9.70
C HIS A 322 -23.04 9.27 -8.61
N THR A 323 -23.69 10.37 -9.03
CA THR A 323 -24.31 11.35 -8.12
C THR A 323 -25.28 10.73 -7.12
N LEU A 324 -26.13 9.79 -7.56
CA LEU A 324 -27.12 9.17 -6.66
C LEU A 324 -26.45 8.36 -5.53
N LEU A 325 -25.33 7.68 -5.82
CA LEU A 325 -24.59 6.93 -4.80
C LEU A 325 -23.93 7.88 -3.78
N LYS A 326 -23.35 8.98 -4.25
CA LYS A 326 -22.78 10.05 -3.40
C LYS A 326 -23.84 10.65 -2.47
N LEU A 327 -25.04 10.94 -3.00
CA LEU A 327 -26.16 11.45 -2.20
C LEU A 327 -26.68 10.42 -1.19
N ARG A 328 -26.78 9.13 -1.56
CA ARG A 328 -27.16 8.05 -0.64
C ARG A 328 -26.17 7.93 0.52
N PHE A 329 -24.87 7.99 0.24
CA PHE A 329 -23.85 8.01 1.27
C PHE A 329 -24.00 9.22 2.20
N LEU A 330 -24.22 10.42 1.65
CA LEU A 330 -24.41 11.63 2.45
C LEU A 330 -25.62 11.50 3.39
N ILE A 331 -26.76 11.01 2.88
CA ILE A 331 -27.97 10.77 3.68
C ILE A 331 -27.68 9.74 4.79
N TRP A 332 -27.02 8.63 4.45
CA TRP A 332 -26.63 7.62 5.43
C TRP A 332 -25.73 8.20 6.53
N LYS A 333 -24.74 9.01 6.16
CA LYS A 333 -23.82 9.64 7.11
C LYS A 333 -24.52 10.61 8.05
N ILE A 334 -25.45 11.43 7.52
CA ILE A 334 -26.26 12.35 8.32
C ILE A 334 -27.12 11.59 9.33
N ARG A 335 -27.81 10.52 8.89
CA ARG A 335 -28.64 9.69 9.78
C ARG A 335 -27.83 9.10 10.93
N ASN A 336 -26.67 8.51 10.65
CA ASN A 336 -25.84 7.91 11.70
C ASN A 336 -25.23 8.94 12.66
N PHE A 337 -24.89 10.13 12.18
CA PHE A 337 -24.41 11.20 13.06
C PHE A 337 -25.48 11.68 14.05
N ILE A 338 -26.75 11.68 13.62
CA ILE A 338 -27.89 12.05 14.48
C ILE A 338 -28.17 10.97 15.53
N HIS A 339 -27.98 9.69 15.20
CA HIS A 339 -28.24 8.56 16.12
C HIS A 339 -27.09 8.23 17.09
N GLN A 340 -25.92 8.86 16.95
CA GLN A 340 -24.78 8.73 17.87
C GLN A 340 -24.69 9.85 18.92
N LYS A 341 -25.63 10.80 18.89
CA LYS A 341 -25.89 11.79 19.95
C LYS A 341 -27.17 11.42 20.67
#